data_AF-A0A543ANA6-F1
#
_entry.id   AF-A0A543ANA6-F1
#
_cell.length_a   1.000
_cell.length_b   1.000
_cell.length_c   1.000
_cell.angle_alpha   90.00
_cell.angle_beta   90.00
_cell.angle_gamma   90.00
#
_symmetry.space_group_name_H-M   'P 1'
#
loop_
_entity.id
_entity.type
_entity.pdbx_description
1 polymer ?
#
loop_
_entity_poly.entity_id
_entity_poly.type
_entity_poly.pdbx_seq_one_letter_code
_entity_poly.pdbx_strand_id
1 'polypeptide(L)'
;MEPRKGLNDKDLANPRRAKPATVGMTLMLIIGAIVMGTSLALNFFTGNFYVGIFVVGVALIGIAVAYLVVNAFKDDAGKTE
;
A
#
# COMPACT_ATOMS: atom_id res chain seq x y z
N MET A 1 42.47 10.16 -0.70
CA MET A 1 41.30 10.49 -1.56
C MET A 1 40.54 9.19 -1.75
N GLU A 2 39.43 9.00 -1.05
CA GLU A 2 38.63 7.78 -1.19
C GLU A 2 37.95 7.76 -2.57
N PRO A 3 38.02 6.64 -3.31
CA PRO A 3 37.37 6.55 -4.61
C PRO A 3 35.86 6.61 -4.40
N ARG A 4 35.20 7.53 -5.12
CA ARG A 4 33.74 7.67 -5.14
C ARG A 4 33.13 6.31 -5.45
N LYS A 5 32.40 5.75 -4.48
CA LYS A 5 31.68 4.48 -4.58
C LYS A 5 30.68 4.59 -5.73
N GLY A 6 31.11 4.17 -6.92
CA GLY A 6 30.28 4.12 -8.12
C GLY A 6 29.04 3.28 -7.82
N LEU A 7 27.88 3.81 -8.18
CA LEU A 7 26.60 3.10 -8.09
C LEU A 7 26.77 1.75 -8.80
N ASN A 8 26.67 0.65 -8.05
CA ASN A 8 26.99 -0.69 -8.53
C ASN A 8 25.91 -1.13 -9.54
N ASP A 9 26.29 -1.75 -10.65
CA ASP A 9 25.34 -2.24 -11.66
C ASP A 9 24.35 -3.28 -11.06
N LYS A 10 24.73 -3.89 -9.93
CA LYS A 10 23.85 -4.75 -9.12
C LYS A 10 22.70 -3.99 -8.44
N ASP A 11 22.87 -2.72 -8.15
CA ASP A 11 21.82 -1.84 -7.61
C ASP A 11 20.87 -1.38 -8.73
N LEU A 12 21.36 -1.28 -9.98
CA LEU A 12 20.53 -1.03 -11.18
C LEU A 12 19.71 -2.26 -11.59
N ALA A 13 20.25 -3.47 -11.41
CA ALA A 13 19.57 -4.72 -11.74
C ALA A 13 18.51 -5.15 -10.72
N ASN A 14 18.42 -4.48 -9.56
CA ASN A 14 17.36 -4.73 -8.59
C ASN A 14 16.45 -3.50 -8.46
N PRO A 15 15.61 -3.21 -9.46
CA PRO A 15 14.61 -2.17 -9.36
C PRO A 15 13.54 -2.65 -8.39
N ARG A 16 13.78 -2.56 -7.07
CA ARG A 16 12.84 -2.88 -5.98
C ARG A 16 11.74 -3.81 -6.47
N ARG A 17 12.08 -5.06 -6.83
CA ARG A 17 11.11 -5.97 -7.48
C ARG A 17 9.90 -5.98 -6.57
N ALA A 18 8.82 -5.29 -6.97
CA ALA A 18 7.67 -5.12 -6.11
C ALA A 18 7.21 -6.54 -5.83
N LYS A 19 7.37 -6.98 -4.59
CA LYS A 19 7.00 -8.34 -4.21
C LYS A 19 5.55 -8.49 -4.69
N PRO A 20 5.14 -9.59 -5.34
CA PRO A 20 3.78 -9.73 -5.86
C PRO A 20 2.71 -9.42 -4.80
N ALA A 21 3.04 -9.66 -3.53
CA ALA A 21 2.31 -9.20 -2.36
C ALA A 21 2.07 -7.67 -2.33
N THR A 22 3.11 -6.84 -2.51
CA THR A 22 3.01 -5.37 -2.55
C THR A 22 2.07 -4.88 -3.65
N VAL A 23 2.10 -5.51 -4.83
CA VAL A 23 1.17 -5.17 -5.93
C VAL A 23 -0.27 -5.49 -5.54
N GLY A 24 -0.50 -6.66 -4.92
CA GLY A 24 -1.82 -7.03 -4.38
C GLY A 24 -2.33 -6.04 -3.33
N MET A 25 -1.47 -5.55 -2.44
CA MET A 25 -1.85 -4.56 -1.43
C MET A 25 -2.21 -3.21 -2.05
N THR A 26 -1.46 -2.75 -3.04
CA THR A 26 -1.76 -1.50 -3.75
C THR A 26 -3.12 -1.58 -4.44
N LEU A 27 -3.46 -2.73 -5.04
CA LEU A 27 -4.79 -2.95 -5.60
C LEU A 27 -5.89 -2.93 -4.54
N MET A 28 -5.67 -3.56 -3.39
CA MET A 28 -6.62 -3.49 -2.26
C MET A 28 -6.83 -2.07 -1.75
N LEU A 29 -5.77 -1.24 -1.68
CA LEU A 29 -5.89 0.17 -1.32
C LEU A 29 -6.75 0.95 -2.32
N ILE A 30 -6.52 0.75 -3.61
CA ILE A 30 -7.30 1.42 -4.67
C ILE A 30 -8.77 1.01 -4.59
N ILE A 31 -9.04 -0.29 -4.47
CA ILE A 31 -10.42 -0.81 -4.36
C ILE A 31 -11.08 -0.26 -3.10
N GLY A 32 -10.41 -0.31 -1.95
CA GLY A 32 -10.93 0.22 -0.69
C GLY A 32 -11.24 1.72 -0.76
N ALA A 33 -10.35 2.50 -1.39
CA ALA A 33 -10.56 3.93 -1.58
C ALA A 33 -11.74 4.23 -2.51
N ILE A 34 -11.91 3.48 -3.60
CA ILE A 34 -13.07 3.62 -4.50
C ILE A 34 -14.35 3.29 -3.74
N VAL A 35 -14.41 2.15 -3.05
CA VAL A 35 -15.60 1.70 -2.32
C VAL A 35 -16.00 2.71 -1.23
N MET A 36 -15.04 3.17 -0.43
CA MET A 36 -15.26 4.21 0.58
C MET A 36 -15.72 5.52 -0.08
N GLY A 37 -15.03 5.94 -1.14
CA GLY A 37 -15.32 7.16 -1.89
C GLY A 37 -16.71 7.14 -2.54
N THR A 38 -17.15 6.00 -3.06
CA THR A 38 -18.51 5.84 -3.62
C THR A 38 -19.57 6.06 -2.54
N SER A 39 -19.38 5.53 -1.33
CA SER A 39 -20.32 5.79 -0.24
C SER A 39 -20.39 7.27 0.15
N LEU A 40 -19.26 7.98 0.13
CA LEU A 40 -19.22 9.42 0.41
C LEU A 40 -19.85 10.22 -0.73
N ALA A 41 -19.56 9.87 -1.97
CA ALA A 41 -20.13 10.52 -3.15
C ALA A 41 -21.65 10.36 -3.19
N LEU A 42 -22.17 9.16 -2.93
CA LEU A 42 -23.61 8.91 -2.85
C LEU A 42 -24.29 9.74 -1.75
N ASN A 43 -23.63 9.88 -0.59
CA ASN A 43 -24.13 10.75 0.48
C ASN A 43 -24.18 12.21 0.01
N PHE A 44 -23.12 12.71 -0.63
CA PHE A 44 -23.05 14.08 -1.12
C PHE A 44 -24.11 14.40 -2.21
N PHE A 45 -24.30 13.50 -3.17
CA PHE A 45 -25.22 13.74 -4.30
C PHE A 45 -26.69 13.41 -4.00
N THR A 46 -26.95 12.40 -3.16
CA THR A 46 -28.31 11.87 -2.95
C THR A 46 -28.80 11.98 -1.50
N GLY A 47 -27.95 12.42 -0.56
CA GLY A 47 -28.24 12.44 0.87
C GLY A 47 -28.26 11.07 1.54
N ASN A 48 -28.03 9.98 0.79
CA ASN A 48 -28.07 8.62 1.30
C ASN A 48 -26.67 8.12 1.65
N PHE A 49 -26.45 7.81 2.92
CA PHE A 49 -25.19 7.25 3.40
C PHE A 49 -25.28 5.73 3.61
N TYR A 50 -24.54 4.98 2.80
CA TYR A 50 -24.49 3.52 2.88
C TYR A 50 -23.36 3.07 3.82
N VAL A 51 -23.65 3.05 5.12
CA VAL A 51 -22.70 2.68 6.17
C VAL A 51 -21.98 1.36 5.86
N GLY A 52 -22.69 0.34 5.37
CA GLY A 52 -22.08 -0.96 5.03
C GLY A 52 -20.99 -0.85 3.96
N ILE A 53 -21.23 -0.08 2.90
CA ILE A 53 -20.26 0.15 1.83
C ILE A 53 -19.05 0.91 2.38
N PHE A 54 -19.29 1.93 3.19
CA PHE A 54 -18.22 2.70 3.84
C PHE A 54 -17.33 1.81 4.74
N VAL A 55 -17.92 0.99 5.59
CA VAL A 55 -17.19 0.07 6.50
C VAL A 55 -16.35 -0.93 5.72
N VAL A 56 -16.87 -1.49 4.62
CA VAL A 56 -16.10 -2.38 3.74
C VAL A 56 -14.89 -1.66 3.15
N GLY A 57 -15.05 -0.43 2.68
CA GLY A 57 -13.93 0.37 2.16
C GLY A 57 -12.86 0.62 3.21
N VAL A 58 -13.25 1.01 4.43
CA VAL A 58 -12.33 1.21 5.56
C VAL A 58 -11.60 -0.08 5.94
N ALA A 59 -12.30 -1.22 5.98
CA ALA A 59 -11.70 -2.51 6.32
C ALA A 59 -10.64 -2.93 5.28
N LEU A 60 -10.93 -2.76 3.99
CA LEU A 60 -9.97 -3.08 2.92
C LEU A 60 -8.69 -2.22 3.02
N ILE A 61 -8.86 -0.91 3.27
CA ILE A 61 -7.72 0.00 3.48
C ILE A 61 -6.94 -0.40 4.74
N GLY A 62 -7.63 -0.68 5.85
CA GLY A 62 -7.02 -1.04 7.12
C GLY A 62 -6.18 -2.32 7.04
N ILE A 63 -6.72 -3.37 6.42
CA ILE A 63 -5.99 -4.63 6.17
C ILE A 63 -4.76 -4.35 5.30
N ALA A 64 -4.92 -3.53 4.26
CA ALA A 64 -3.84 -3.23 3.36
C ALA A 64 -2.69 -2.48 4.02
N VAL A 65 -3.01 -1.46 4.81
CA VAL A 65 -2.03 -0.69 5.59
C VAL A 65 -1.36 -1.59 6.63
N ALA A 66 -2.12 -2.38 7.40
CA ALA A 66 -1.55 -3.26 8.42
C ALA A 66 -0.52 -4.23 7.84
N TYR A 67 -0.82 -4.83 6.69
CA TYR A 67 0.11 -5.73 6.03
C TYR A 67 1.37 -5.00 5.51
N LEU A 68 1.22 -3.82 4.91
CA LEU A 68 2.36 -3.02 4.46
C LEU A 68 3.27 -2.61 5.63
N VAL A 69 2.68 -2.24 6.76
CA VAL A 69 3.40 -1.88 7.98
C VAL A 69 4.15 -3.08 8.56
N VAL A 70 3.51 -4.25 8.68
CA VAL A 70 4.17 -5.48 9.15
C VAL A 70 5.33 -5.87 8.23
N ASN A 71 5.15 -5.75 6.91
CA ASN A 71 6.22 -6.04 5.96
C ASN A 71 7.36 -5.03 6.04
N ALA A 72 7.07 -3.74 6.26
CA ALA A 72 8.10 -2.73 6.45
C ALA A 72 8.96 -3.04 7.68
N PHE A 73 8.34 -3.39 8.81
CA PHE A 73 9.08 -3.79 10.02
C PHE A 73 9.93 -5.06 9.81
N LYS A 74 9.42 -6.05 9.07
CA LYS A 74 10.20 -7.26 8.74
C LYS A 74 11.38 -6.97 7.82
N ASP A 75 11.20 -6.11 6.82
CA ASP A 75 12.28 -5.74 5.88
C ASP A 75 13.37 -4.89 6.56
N ASP A 76 13.08 -4.16 7.64
CA ASP A 76 14.09 -3.45 8.44
C ASP A 76 14.83 -4.38 9.42
N ALA A 77 14.14 -5.35 10.02
CA ALA A 77 14.77 -6.33 10.91
C ALA A 77 15.76 -7.26 10.19
N GLY A 78 15.52 -7.60 8.92
CA GLY A 78 16.42 -8.46 8.13
C GLY A 78 17.67 -7.77 7.57
N LYS A 79 17.88 -6.47 7.81
CA LYS A 79 19.05 -5.70 7.32
C LYS A 79 20.11 -5.44 8.39
N THR A 80 19.92 -5.96 9.61
CA THR A 80 20.84 -5.76 10.74
C THR A 80 21.76 -6.95 11.04
N GLU A 81 21.69 -8.02 10.23
CA GLU A 81 22.69 -9.11 10.18
C GLU A 81 23.63 -8.93 8.98
#